data_AF-A0A1B6PQZ1-F1
#
_entry.id   AF-A0A1B6PQZ1-F1
#
_cell.length_a   1.000
_cell.length_b   1.000
_cell.length_c   1.000
_cell.angle_alpha   90.00
_cell.angle_beta   90.00
_cell.angle_gamma   90.00
#
_symmetry.space_group_name_H-M   'P 1'
#
loop_
_entity.id
_entity.type
_entity.pdbx_description
1 polymer ?
#
loop_
_entity_poly.entity_id
_entity_poly.type
_entity_poly.pdbx_seq_one_letter_code
_entity_poly.pdbx_strand_id
1 'polypeptide(L)'
;MMDSRLLDAAVSGDTTMMKHLALHDPAVLLGTTPRGNTCLHISAMHGHAGFCMDAMALNRSLLSAVNNDEETPLVATVTRRLYSFYIFQI
;
A
#
# COMPACT_ATOMS: atom_id res chain seq x y z
N MET A 1 -2.61 -2.12 13.84
CA MET A 1 -3.33 -3.00 12.90
C MET A 1 -4.07 -2.11 11.92
N MET A 2 -4.04 -2.43 10.63
CA MET A 2 -4.70 -1.63 9.58
C MET A 2 -6.22 -1.77 9.64
N ASP A 3 -6.93 -0.66 9.43
CA ASP A 3 -8.40 -0.66 9.27
C ASP A 3 -8.79 -1.51 8.05
N SER A 4 -9.78 -2.40 8.20
CA SER A 4 -10.21 -3.29 7.12
C SER A 4 -10.75 -2.54 5.91
N ARG A 5 -11.42 -1.40 6.10
CA ARG A 5 -11.92 -0.55 5.01
C ARG A 5 -10.77 0.09 4.24
N LEU A 6 -9.69 0.46 4.95
CA LEU A 6 -8.48 0.97 4.31
C LEU A 6 -7.77 -0.14 3.51
N LEU A 7 -7.76 -1.37 4.02
CA LEU A 7 -7.24 -2.53 3.29
C LEU A 7 -8.03 -2.77 2.00
N ASP A 8 -9.36 -2.83 2.09
CA ASP A 8 -10.22 -3.05 0.93
C ASP A 8 -10.05 -1.94 -0.11
N ALA A 9 -9.99 -0.68 0.35
CA ALA A 9 -9.73 0.47 -0.50
C ALA A 9 -8.35 0.40 -1.19
N ALA A 10 -7.30 -0.04 -0.48
CA ALA A 10 -5.97 -0.20 -1.05
C ALA A 10 -5.89 -1.34 -2.08
N VAL A 11 -6.65 -2.43 -1.87
CA VAL A 11 -6.74 -3.56 -2.81
C VAL A 11 -7.54 -3.18 -4.06
N SER A 12 -8.62 -2.42 -3.91
CA SER A 12 -9.51 -2.02 -5.02
C SER A 12 -9.07 -0.74 -5.74
N GLY A 13 -8.24 0.09 -5.11
CA GLY A 13 -7.83 1.40 -5.61
C GLY A 13 -8.81 2.54 -5.28
N ASP A 14 -9.73 2.35 -4.32
CA ASP A 14 -10.72 3.35 -3.92
C ASP A 14 -10.09 4.52 -3.15
N THR A 15 -9.74 5.57 -3.88
CA THR A 15 -9.18 6.82 -3.32
C THR A 15 -10.18 7.61 -2.51
N THR A 16 -11.47 7.52 -2.83
CA THR A 16 -12.52 8.27 -2.15
C THR A 16 -12.69 7.75 -0.73
N MET A 17 -12.76 6.43 -0.56
CA MET A 17 -12.82 5.80 0.77
C MET A 17 -11.57 6.12 1.59
N MET A 18 -10.37 5.97 1.01
CA MET A 18 -9.12 6.31 1.71
C MET A 18 -9.12 7.77 2.19
N LYS A 19 -9.46 8.72 1.32
CA LYS A 19 -9.50 10.15 1.67
C LYS A 19 -10.53 10.42 2.76
N HIS A 20 -11.70 9.78 2.70
CA HIS A 20 -12.73 9.91 3.71
C HIS A 20 -12.24 9.42 5.08
N LEU A 21 -11.59 8.25 5.14
CA LEU A 21 -11.01 7.73 6.38
C LEU A 21 -9.91 8.66 6.94
N ALA A 22 -8.99 9.10 6.09
CA ALA A 22 -7.89 9.97 6.47
C ALA A 22 -8.35 11.38 6.92
N LEU A 23 -9.48 11.87 6.40
CA LEU A 23 -10.08 13.13 6.83
C LEU A 23 -10.55 13.06 8.29
N HIS A 24 -11.09 11.91 8.69
CA HIS A 24 -11.56 11.69 10.06
C HIS A 24 -10.43 11.35 11.03
N ASP A 25 -9.49 10.51 10.59
CA ASP A 25 -8.30 10.14 11.37
C ASP A 25 -7.08 9.99 10.43
N PRO A 26 -6.19 10.99 10.36
CA PRO A 26 -4.98 10.91 9.52
C PRO A 26 -4.05 9.74 9.90
N ALA A 27 -4.07 9.29 11.16
CA ALA A 27 -3.22 8.19 11.61
C ALA A 27 -3.66 6.83 11.04
N VAL A 28 -4.90 6.73 10.52
CA VAL A 28 -5.41 5.51 9.88
C VAL A 28 -4.49 5.00 8.76
N LEU A 29 -3.86 5.93 8.02
CA LEU A 29 -2.96 5.60 6.91
C LEU A 29 -1.67 4.91 7.36
N LEU A 30 -1.28 5.10 8.63
CA LEU A 30 -0.10 4.47 9.23
C LEU A 30 -0.38 3.04 9.68
N GLY A 31 -1.63 2.58 9.58
CA GLY A 31 -2.01 1.21 9.88
C GLY A 31 -1.26 0.20 9.01
N THR A 32 -0.80 -0.88 9.63
CA THR A 32 -0.11 -1.98 8.97
C THR A 32 -0.85 -3.30 9.11
N THR A 33 -0.74 -4.14 8.09
CA THR A 33 -1.11 -5.56 8.15
C THR A 33 -0.18 -6.32 9.12
N PRO A 34 -0.50 -7.56 9.52
CA PRO A 34 0.42 -8.39 10.33
C PRO A 34 1.81 -8.60 9.70
N ARG A 35 1.93 -8.46 8.37
CA ARG A 35 3.21 -8.52 7.63
C ARG A 35 3.94 -7.17 7.55
N GLY A 36 3.46 -6.14 8.22
CA GLY A 36 4.05 -4.80 8.18
C GLY A 36 3.71 -3.99 6.92
N ASN A 37 2.94 -4.54 5.97
CA ASN A 37 2.55 -3.78 4.78
C ASN A 37 1.60 -2.63 5.15
N THR A 38 1.93 -1.42 4.73
CA THR A 38 1.05 -0.24 4.75
C THR A 38 0.06 -0.28 3.58
N CYS A 39 -0.95 0.60 3.58
CA CYS A 39 -1.86 0.74 2.45
C CYS A 39 -1.13 1.05 1.13
N LEU A 40 0.00 1.78 1.19
CA LEU A 40 0.82 2.10 0.02
C LEU A 40 1.53 0.88 -0.56
N HIS A 41 2.01 -0.06 0.28
CA HIS A 41 2.54 -1.34 -0.20
C HIS A 41 1.45 -2.11 -0.96
N ILE A 42 0.27 -2.23 -0.35
CA ILE A 42 -0.84 -2.99 -0.93
C ILE A 42 -1.28 -2.40 -2.27
N SER A 43 -1.57 -1.10 -2.33
CA SER A 43 -2.04 -0.45 -3.56
C SER A 43 -1.00 -0.48 -4.68
N ALA A 44 0.29 -0.34 -4.34
CA ALA A 44 1.38 -0.41 -5.30
C ALA A 44 1.52 -1.82 -5.88
N MET A 45 1.40 -2.87 -5.06
CA MET A 45 1.40 -4.26 -5.53
C MET A 45 0.24 -4.59 -6.50
N HIS A 46 -0.87 -3.87 -6.40
CA HIS A 46 -2.04 -4.02 -7.28
C HIS A 46 -2.01 -3.04 -8.48
N GLY A 47 -1.01 -2.18 -8.58
CA GLY A 47 -0.86 -1.24 -9.71
C GLY A 47 -1.73 0.02 -9.63
N HIS A 48 -2.29 0.35 -8.47
CA HIS A 48 -3.20 1.49 -8.29
C HIS A 48 -2.44 2.81 -8.13
N ALA A 49 -1.86 3.29 -9.23
CA ALA A 49 -0.99 4.49 -9.22
C ALA A 49 -1.70 5.75 -8.68
N GLY A 50 -2.99 5.95 -8.99
CA GLY A 50 -3.78 7.07 -8.47
C GLY A 50 -3.92 7.03 -6.94
N PHE A 51 -4.21 5.85 -6.40
CA PHE A 51 -4.24 5.63 -4.96
C PHE A 51 -2.89 5.92 -4.31
N CYS A 52 -1.80 5.42 -4.90
CA CYS A 52 -0.47 5.68 -4.40
C CYS A 52 -0.15 7.18 -4.37
N MET A 53 -0.44 7.91 -5.44
CA MET A 53 -0.21 9.35 -5.53
C MET A 53 -0.98 10.12 -4.46
N ASP A 54 -2.26 9.82 -4.29
CA ASP A 54 -3.09 10.44 -3.27
C ASP A 54 -2.61 10.10 -1.85
N ALA A 55 -2.28 8.84 -1.56
CA ALA A 55 -1.78 8.42 -0.26
C ALA A 55 -0.46 9.12 0.12
N MET A 56 0.47 9.26 -0.84
CA MET A 56 1.73 9.97 -0.65
C MET A 56 1.52 11.48 -0.41
N ALA A 57 0.53 12.07 -1.07
CA ALA A 57 0.18 13.47 -0.87
C ALA A 57 -0.43 13.73 0.52
N LEU A 58 -1.20 12.76 1.05
CA LEU A 58 -1.76 12.83 2.39
C LEU A 58 -0.71 12.56 3.48
N ASN A 59 0.19 11.59 3.28
CA ASN A 59 1.24 11.27 4.24
C ASN A 59 2.51 10.74 3.56
N ARG A 60 3.51 11.61 3.46
CA ARG A 60 4.79 11.30 2.79
C ARG A 60 5.63 10.25 3.53
N SER A 61 5.43 10.05 4.83
CA SER A 61 6.19 9.05 5.61
C SER A 61 5.95 7.61 5.15
N LEU A 62 4.84 7.36 4.44
CA LEU A 62 4.51 6.06 3.86
C LEU A 62 5.54 5.58 2.84
N LEU A 63 6.28 6.49 2.19
CA LEU A 63 7.33 6.17 1.23
C LEU A 63 8.54 5.49 1.86
N SER A 64 8.87 5.87 3.09
CA SER A 64 10.02 5.35 3.83
C SER A 64 9.68 4.19 4.77
N ALA A 65 8.40 3.83 4.88
CA ALA A 65 7.98 2.67 5.65
C ALA A 65 8.51 1.38 5.00
N VAL A 66 8.98 0.45 5.82
CA VAL A 66 9.37 -0.89 5.37
C VAL A 66 8.45 -1.94 5.98
N ASN A 67 8.15 -2.99 5.21
CA ASN A 67 7.44 -4.15 5.73
C ASN A 67 8.39 -5.08 6.50
N ASN A 68 7.88 -6.23 6.97
CA ASN A 68 8.70 -7.20 7.71
C ASN A 68 9.78 -7.88 6.86
N ASP A 69 9.69 -7.76 5.53
CA ASP A 69 10.67 -8.25 4.56
C ASP A 69 11.68 -7.15 4.17
N GLU A 70 11.71 -6.03 4.93
CA GLU A 70 12.54 -4.84 4.69
C GLU A 70 12.28 -4.13 3.36
N GLU A 71 11.16 -4.44 2.69
CA GLU A 71 10.80 -3.83 1.43
C GLU A 71 10.10 -2.49 1.66
N THR A 72 10.47 -1.49 0.87
CA THR A 72 9.67 -0.26 0.72
C THR A 72 8.49 -0.51 -0.22
N PRO A 73 7.44 0.34 -0.22
CA PRO A 73 6.31 0.17 -1.13
C PRO A 73 6.73 0.12 -2.60
N LEU A 74 7.79 0.85 -2.98
CA LEU A 74 8.32 0.84 -4.34
C LEU A 74 9.01 -0.48 -4.67
N VAL A 75 9.87 -0.98 -3.79
CA VAL A 75 10.61 -2.24 -3.98
C VAL A 75 9.67 -3.44 -4.03
N ALA A 76 8.65 -3.47 -3.16
CA ALA A 76 7.65 -4.55 -3.13
C ALA A 76 6.94 -4.77 -4.48
N THR A 77 6.80 -3.72 -5.30
CA THR A 77 6.22 -3.86 -6.66
C THR A 77 7.14 -4.56 -7.64
N VAL A 78 8.45 -4.29 -7.57
CA VAL A 78 9.46 -4.87 -8.46
C VAL A 78 9.66 -6.33 -8.10
N THR A 79 9.77 -6.64 -6.81
CA THR A 79 9.94 -8.00 -6.30
C THR A 79 8.82 -8.93 -6.77
N ARG A 80 7.55 -8.54 -6.64
CA ARG A 80 6.41 -9.36 -7.10
C ARG A 80 6.32 -9.50 -8.61
N ARG A 81 6.68 -8.45 -9.34
CA ARG A 81 6.74 -8.51 -10.80
C ARG A 81 7.81 -9.49 -11.26
N LEU A 82 8.98 -9.47 -10.62
CA LEU A 82 10.06 -10.44 -10.86
C LEU A 82 9.64 -11.86 -10.48
N TYR A 83 9.05 -12.08 -9.29
CA TYR A 83 8.51 -13.40 -8.95
C TYR A 83 7.45 -13.88 -9.94
N SER A 84 6.56 -13.01 -10.42
CA SER A 84 5.62 -13.37 -11.48
C SER A 84 6.34 -13.76 -12.78
N PHE A 85 7.44 -13.11 -13.15
CA PHE A 85 8.24 -13.51 -14.30
C PHE A 85 8.98 -14.84 -14.09
N TYR A 86 9.48 -15.13 -12.90
CA TYR A 86 10.19 -16.38 -12.59
C TYR A 86 9.26 -17.60 -12.53
N ILE A 87 8.00 -17.44 -12.15
CA ILE A 87 7.06 -18.57 -12.04
C ILE A 87 6.48 -18.99 -13.41
N PHE A 88 6.52 -18.12 -14.43
CA PHE A 88 6.09 -18.45 -15.81
C PHE A 88 7.23 -18.93 -16.72
N GLN A 89 8.41 -19.26 -16.17
CA GLN A 89 9.55 -19.74 -16.95
C GLN A 89 9.96 -21.20 -16.62
N ILE A 90 9.07 -21.97 -16.00
CA ILE A 90 9.20 -23.42 -15.79
C ILE A 90 8.01 -24.18 -16.39
#